data_AF-A0A1B2E5H2-F1
#
_entry.id   AF-A0A1B2E5H2-F1
#
_cell.length_a   1.000
_cell.length_b   1.000
_cell.length_c   1.000
_cell.angle_alpha   90.00
_cell.angle_beta   90.00
_cell.angle_gamma   90.00
#
_symmetry.space_group_name_H-M   'P 1'
#
loop_
_entity.id
_entity.type
_entity.pdbx_description
1 polymer ?
#
loop_
_entity_poly.entity_id
_entity_poly.type
_entity_poly.pdbx_seq_one_letter_code
_entity_poly.pdbx_strand_id
1 'polypeptide(L)'
;MMGMSKIQMIIEISSDSSNKLVPLLRKYTGLGITDIKNRLDSKQSLLTFNSLDEDDCKVVNTIIARAQQLGGEIKLLDEDFSEELSLEHFRNLQNQHKETSRYLQDISDLECSKIRIQMKREALTDVVNRISSFTVINHNQDHIVMESEYSSELMELLQKIVDHQVDASIYQVEMDQETLDAEDKVSAHVILDTYKKYFE
;
A
#
# COMPACT_ATOMS: atom_id res chain seq x y z
N MET A 1 -12.32 15.91 9.08
CA MET A 1 -13.42 14.95 8.94
C MET A 1 -13.21 14.24 7.61
N MET A 2 -12.53 13.08 7.60
CA MET A 2 -12.49 12.24 6.40
C MET A 2 -13.80 11.47 6.39
N GLY A 3 -14.71 11.84 5.47
CA GLY A 3 -16.00 11.16 5.31
C GLY A 3 -15.80 9.69 5.02
N MET A 4 -16.62 8.84 5.64
CA MET A 4 -16.61 7.42 5.34
C MET A 4 -17.25 7.27 3.96
N SER A 5 -16.47 7.10 2.89
CA SER A 5 -17.01 6.95 1.53
C SER A 5 -17.85 5.68 1.39
N LYS A 6 -19.12 5.78 1.81
CA LYS A 6 -20.11 4.71 1.74
C LYS A 6 -20.80 4.79 0.40
N ILE A 7 -20.71 3.71 -0.37
CA ILE A 7 -21.32 3.63 -1.69
C ILE A 7 -22.48 2.64 -1.63
N GLN A 8 -23.59 2.99 -2.27
CA GLN A 8 -24.71 2.08 -2.51
C GLN A 8 -24.64 1.49 -3.92
N MET A 9 -24.92 0.19 -4.03
CA MET A 9 -24.98 -0.51 -5.31
C MET A 9 -26.41 -0.83 -5.70
N ILE A 10 -26.79 -0.40 -6.90
CA ILE A 10 -28.02 -0.82 -7.59
C ILE A 10 -27.61 -1.61 -8.84
N ILE A 11 -28.34 -2.69 -9.12
CA ILE A 11 -28.11 -3.53 -10.29
C ILE A 11 -29.40 -3.58 -11.10
N GLU A 12 -29.31 -3.20 -12.37
CA GLU A 12 -30.39 -3.33 -13.35
C GLU A 12 -30.12 -4.54 -14.24
N ILE A 13 -30.98 -5.55 -14.18
CA ILE A 13 -30.77 -6.82 -14.89
C ILE A 13 -32.11 -7.47 -15.26
N SER A 14 -32.15 -8.21 -16.37
CA SER A 14 -33.36 -8.93 -16.76
C SER A 14 -33.74 -10.02 -15.76
N SER A 15 -35.04 -10.32 -15.65
CA SER A 15 -35.60 -11.31 -14.72
C SER A 15 -35.01 -12.72 -14.90
N ASP A 16 -34.72 -13.14 -16.12
CA ASP A 16 -34.13 -14.45 -16.40
C ASP A 16 -32.67 -14.54 -15.93
N SER A 17 -31.92 -13.44 -16.06
CA SER A 17 -30.54 -13.33 -15.61
C SER A 17 -30.43 -13.08 -14.10
N SER A 18 -31.41 -12.40 -13.49
CA SER A 18 -31.41 -12.06 -12.06
C SER A 18 -31.38 -13.30 -11.15
N ASN A 19 -32.09 -14.37 -11.54
CA ASN A 19 -32.10 -15.63 -10.82
C ASN A 19 -30.70 -16.26 -10.66
N LYS A 20 -29.77 -15.98 -11.59
CA LYS A 20 -28.39 -16.46 -11.53
C LYS A 20 -27.50 -15.62 -10.61
N LEU A 21 -27.93 -14.41 -10.26
CA LEU A 21 -27.22 -13.47 -9.40
C LEU A 21 -27.69 -13.56 -7.94
N VAL A 22 -28.95 -13.93 -7.70
CA VAL A 22 -29.56 -14.07 -6.37
C VAL A 22 -28.71 -14.88 -5.37
N PRO A 23 -28.13 -16.06 -5.71
CA PRO A 23 -27.30 -16.80 -4.75
C PRO A 23 -26.05 -16.03 -4.30
N LEU A 24 -25.43 -15.29 -5.23
CA LEU A 24 -24.27 -14.46 -4.94
C LEU A 24 -24.65 -13.31 -4.01
N LEU A 25 -25.72 -12.59 -4.34
CA LEU A 25 -26.23 -11.48 -3.52
C LEU A 25 -26.59 -11.97 -2.12
N ARG A 26 -27.32 -13.09 -2.00
CA ARG A 26 -27.68 -13.68 -0.69
C ARG A 26 -26.46 -13.96 0.18
N LYS A 27 -25.38 -14.48 -0.41
CA LYS A 27 -24.13 -14.78 0.30
C LYS A 27 -23.53 -13.53 0.95
N TYR A 28 -23.59 -12.39 0.26
CA TYR A 28 -22.85 -11.19 0.65
C TYR A 28 -23.71 -10.10 1.31
N THR A 29 -25.01 -10.10 1.08
CA THR A 29 -25.93 -9.12 1.69
C THR A 29 -26.68 -9.67 2.89
N GLY A 30 -26.73 -11.00 3.06
CA GLY A 30 -27.55 -11.67 4.08
C GLY A 30 -29.05 -11.51 3.88
N LEU A 31 -29.48 -10.85 2.79
CA LEU A 31 -30.89 -10.61 2.49
C LEU A 31 -31.62 -11.90 2.10
N GLY A 32 -32.93 -11.94 2.40
CA GLY A 32 -33.80 -13.00 1.92
C GLY A 32 -33.90 -12.99 0.40
N ILE A 33 -34.16 -14.16 -0.21
CA ILE A 33 -34.32 -14.29 -1.66
C ILE A 33 -35.41 -13.34 -2.18
N THR A 34 -36.53 -13.24 -1.46
CA THR A 34 -37.64 -12.34 -1.80
C THR A 34 -37.20 -10.88 -1.76
N ASP A 35 -36.45 -10.47 -0.74
CA ASP A 35 -35.97 -9.09 -0.61
C ASP A 35 -35.00 -8.72 -1.73
N ILE A 36 -34.09 -9.63 -2.10
CA ILE A 36 -33.16 -9.43 -3.20
C ILE A 36 -33.92 -9.24 -4.51
N LYS A 37 -34.90 -10.10 -4.80
CA LYS A 37 -35.71 -10.00 -6.02
C LYS A 37 -36.49 -8.70 -6.05
N ASN A 38 -37.17 -8.36 -4.95
CA ASN A 38 -37.91 -7.10 -4.85
C ASN A 38 -36.99 -5.90 -5.08
N ARG A 39 -35.78 -5.89 -4.52
CA ARG A 39 -34.81 -4.79 -4.72
C ARG A 39 -34.29 -4.70 -6.14
N LEU A 40 -34.03 -5.83 -6.80
CA LEU A 40 -33.65 -5.87 -8.22
C LEU A 40 -34.79 -5.33 -9.10
N ASP A 41 -36.03 -5.77 -8.87
CA ASP A 41 -37.21 -5.38 -9.65
C ASP A 41 -37.57 -3.89 -9.44
N SER A 42 -37.40 -3.39 -8.21
CA SER A 42 -37.68 -2.00 -7.84
C SER A 42 -36.48 -1.05 -7.97
N LYS A 43 -35.34 -1.53 -8.48
CA LYS A 43 -34.09 -0.75 -8.64
C LYS A 43 -33.63 -0.10 -7.33
N GLN A 44 -33.82 -0.80 -6.22
CA GLN A 44 -33.35 -0.38 -4.89
C GLN A 44 -31.92 -0.86 -4.64
N SER A 45 -31.24 -0.17 -3.73
CA SER A 45 -29.90 -0.55 -3.31
C SER A 45 -29.89 -1.97 -2.72
N LEU A 46 -28.99 -2.80 -3.23
CA LEU A 46 -28.79 -4.17 -2.78
C LEU A 46 -27.82 -4.26 -1.61
N LEU A 47 -26.83 -3.36 -1.57
CA LEU A 47 -25.86 -3.25 -0.50
C LEU A 47 -25.32 -1.83 -0.39
N THR A 48 -24.89 -1.51 0.82
CA THR A 48 -24.04 -0.35 1.12
C THR A 48 -22.69 -0.89 1.58
N PHE A 49 -21.61 -0.34 1.05
CA PHE A 49 -20.25 -0.80 1.36
C PHE A 49 -19.30 0.38 1.53
N ASN A 50 -18.19 0.17 2.22
CA ASN A 50 -17.14 1.18 2.36
C ASN A 50 -16.15 1.07 1.19
N SER A 51 -15.99 2.13 0.40
CA SER A 51 -15.07 2.12 -0.75
C SER A 51 -13.59 2.11 -0.37
N LEU A 52 -13.27 2.30 0.92
CA LEU A 52 -11.92 2.24 1.47
C LEU A 52 -11.62 0.88 2.12
N ASP A 53 -12.63 0.04 2.34
CA ASP A 53 -12.46 -1.30 2.89
C ASP A 53 -12.16 -2.29 1.76
N GLU A 54 -11.00 -2.96 1.84
CA GLU A 54 -10.51 -3.85 0.78
C GLU A 54 -11.39 -5.09 0.61
N ASP A 55 -11.94 -5.62 1.70
CA ASP A 55 -12.75 -6.84 1.67
C ASP A 55 -14.14 -6.55 1.09
N ASP A 56 -14.76 -5.44 1.49
CA ASP A 56 -15.97 -4.90 0.86
C ASP A 56 -15.76 -4.69 -0.64
N CYS A 57 -14.65 -4.07 -1.02
CA CYS A 57 -14.28 -3.80 -2.41
C CYS A 57 -14.11 -5.08 -3.25
N LYS A 58 -13.51 -6.15 -2.69
CA LYS A 58 -13.38 -7.46 -3.36
C LYS A 58 -14.74 -8.10 -3.63
N VAL A 59 -15.63 -8.03 -2.64
CA VAL A 59 -17.01 -8.55 -2.77
C VAL A 59 -17.77 -7.79 -3.85
N VAL A 60 -17.73 -6.46 -3.79
CA VAL A 60 -18.35 -5.56 -4.77
C VAL A 60 -17.85 -5.83 -6.19
N ASN A 61 -16.53 -5.93 -6.38
CA ASN A 61 -15.95 -6.24 -7.69
C ASN A 61 -16.39 -7.62 -8.21
N THR A 62 -16.57 -8.60 -7.33
CA THR A 62 -17.12 -9.92 -7.70
C THR A 62 -18.57 -9.80 -8.18
N ILE A 63 -19.39 -9.01 -7.49
CA ILE A 63 -20.80 -8.77 -7.85
C ILE A 63 -20.88 -8.01 -9.18
N ILE A 64 -20.10 -6.94 -9.36
CA ILE A 64 -20.03 -6.15 -10.60
C ILE A 64 -19.67 -7.05 -11.78
N ALA A 65 -18.58 -7.81 -11.67
CA ALA A 65 -18.14 -8.70 -12.74
C ALA A 65 -19.22 -9.72 -13.11
N ARG A 66 -19.89 -10.30 -12.10
CA ARG A 66 -20.95 -11.28 -12.35
C ARG A 66 -22.19 -10.66 -12.98
N ALA A 67 -22.60 -9.47 -12.54
CA ALA A 67 -23.72 -8.74 -13.11
C ALA A 67 -23.44 -8.38 -14.58
N GLN A 68 -22.27 -7.84 -14.90
CA GLN A 68 -21.85 -7.52 -16.27
C GLN A 68 -21.82 -8.76 -17.18
N GLN A 69 -21.30 -9.90 -16.70
CA GLN A 69 -21.33 -11.17 -17.44
C GLN A 69 -22.74 -11.64 -17.81
N LEU A 70 -23.74 -11.25 -17.02
CA LEU A 70 -25.14 -11.61 -17.23
C LEU A 70 -25.92 -10.54 -18.00
N GLY A 71 -25.24 -9.50 -18.50
CA GLY A 71 -25.83 -8.37 -19.22
C GLY A 71 -26.51 -7.35 -18.31
N GLY A 72 -26.17 -7.31 -17.03
CA GLY A 72 -26.68 -6.32 -16.08
C GLY A 72 -25.86 -5.02 -16.09
N GLU A 73 -26.54 -3.91 -15.83
CA GLU A 73 -25.94 -2.60 -15.60
C GLU A 73 -25.81 -2.33 -14.09
N ILE A 74 -24.76 -1.61 -13.70
CA ILE A 74 -24.48 -1.31 -12.29
C ILE A 74 -24.48 0.20 -12.13
N LYS A 75 -25.17 0.66 -11.09
CA LYS A 75 -25.13 2.04 -10.62
C LYS A 75 -24.56 2.07 -9.22
N LEU A 76 -23.56 2.92 -9.03
CA LEU A 76 -22.96 3.21 -7.73
C LEU A 76 -23.39 4.61 -7.33
N LEU A 77 -23.91 4.77 -6.11
CA LEU A 77 -24.33 6.07 -5.57
C LEU A 77 -23.45 6.40 -4.37
N ASP A 78 -22.94 7.64 -4.31
CA ASP A 78 -22.10 8.12 -3.20
C ASP A 78 -22.90 8.27 -1.87
N GLU A 79 -22.22 8.65 -0.78
CA GLU A 79 -22.71 8.74 0.60
C GLU A 79 -23.96 9.63 0.75
N ASP A 80 -24.10 10.66 -0.09
CA ASP A 80 -25.27 11.55 -0.13
C ASP A 80 -26.41 11.05 -1.04
N PHE A 81 -26.21 9.91 -1.71
CA PHE A 81 -27.15 9.28 -2.65
C PHE A 81 -27.65 10.19 -3.78
N SER A 82 -26.94 11.28 -4.03
CA SER A 82 -27.28 12.34 -4.98
C SER A 82 -26.53 12.19 -6.31
N GLU A 83 -25.33 11.61 -6.28
CA GLU A 83 -24.45 11.51 -7.43
C GLU A 83 -24.15 10.05 -7.79
N GLU A 84 -24.28 9.74 -9.08
CA GLU A 84 -23.90 8.45 -9.65
C GLU A 84 -22.40 8.42 -9.92
N LEU A 85 -21.71 7.49 -9.28
CA LEU A 85 -20.30 7.23 -9.49
C LEU A 85 -20.14 6.27 -10.66
N SER A 86 -19.39 6.69 -11.68
CA SER A 86 -19.02 5.79 -12.76
C SER A 86 -18.14 4.66 -12.23
N LEU A 87 -18.21 3.48 -12.85
CA LEU A 87 -17.33 2.36 -12.49
C LEU A 87 -15.85 2.69 -12.67
N GLU A 88 -15.53 3.58 -13.62
CA GLU A 88 -14.17 4.08 -13.81
C GLU A 88 -13.73 4.95 -12.62
N HIS A 89 -14.58 5.88 -12.18
CA HIS A 89 -14.31 6.70 -11.01
C HIS A 89 -14.13 5.84 -9.75
N PHE A 90 -14.98 4.83 -9.55
CA PHE A 90 -14.84 3.89 -8.46
C PHE A 90 -13.52 3.11 -8.49
N ARG A 91 -13.10 2.62 -9.66
CA ARG A 91 -11.79 1.95 -9.80
C ARG A 91 -10.63 2.89 -9.53
N ASN A 92 -10.74 4.15 -9.96
CA ASN A 92 -9.72 5.16 -9.69
C ASN A 92 -9.61 5.46 -8.19
N LEU A 93 -10.73 5.59 -7.48
CA LEU A 93 -10.74 5.74 -6.02
C LEU A 93 -10.05 4.55 -5.32
N GLN A 94 -10.35 3.31 -5.73
CA GLN A 94 -9.70 2.11 -5.18
C GLN A 94 -8.19 2.12 -5.39
N ASN A 95 -7.73 2.51 -6.58
CA ASN A 95 -6.31 2.59 -6.89
C ASN A 95 -5.61 3.67 -6.06
N GLN A 96 -6.19 4.87 -6.00
CA GLN A 96 -5.65 5.98 -5.20
C GLN A 96 -5.56 5.62 -3.72
N HIS A 97 -6.58 4.97 -3.17
CA HIS A 97 -6.55 4.51 -1.79
C HIS A 97 -5.43 3.50 -1.58
N LYS A 98 -5.30 2.50 -2.46
CA LYS A 98 -4.24 1.49 -2.39
C LYS A 98 -2.84 2.10 -2.48
N GLU A 99 -2.65 3.08 -3.36
CA GLU A 99 -1.39 3.82 -3.48
C GLU A 99 -1.09 4.61 -2.20
N THR A 100 -2.09 5.28 -1.64
CA THR A 100 -1.96 6.03 -0.38
C THR A 100 -1.65 5.10 0.80
N SER A 101 -2.34 3.97 0.94
CA SER A 101 -2.08 3.00 2.01
C SER A 101 -0.68 2.41 1.91
N ARG A 102 -0.22 2.09 0.69
CA ARG A 102 1.17 1.64 0.46
C ARG A 102 2.17 2.72 0.83
N TYR A 103 1.94 3.96 0.39
CA TYR A 103 2.79 5.08 0.73
C TYR A 103 2.93 5.28 2.25
N LEU A 104 1.81 5.21 2.98
CA LEU A 104 1.82 5.33 4.44
C LEU A 104 2.53 4.16 5.13
N GLN A 105 2.34 2.94 4.62
CA GLN A 105 3.04 1.77 5.15
C GLN A 105 4.54 1.88 4.91
N ASP A 106 4.95 2.21 3.68
CA ASP A 106 6.36 2.37 3.33
C ASP A 106 7.03 3.44 4.21
N ILE A 107 6.36 4.59 4.45
CA ILE A 107 6.86 5.60 5.39
C ILE A 107 6.95 5.08 6.82
N SER A 108 5.93 4.37 7.30
CA SER A 108 5.95 3.78 8.63
C SER A 108 7.13 2.81 8.80
N ASP A 109 7.41 2.01 7.78
CA ASP A 109 8.52 1.06 7.78
C ASP A 109 9.87 1.82 7.79
N LEU A 110 9.98 2.95 7.09
CA LEU A 110 11.16 3.84 7.14
C LEU A 110 11.34 4.49 8.51
N GLU A 111 10.27 4.99 9.12
CA GLU A 111 10.32 5.62 10.46
C GLU A 111 10.64 4.60 11.57
N CYS A 112 10.28 3.33 11.38
CA CYS A 112 10.55 2.25 12.33
C CYS A 112 11.85 1.48 12.05
N SER A 113 12.65 1.89 11.05
CA SER A 113 13.91 1.22 10.70
C SER A 113 15.10 2.17 10.63
N LYS A 114 16.27 1.64 10.99
CA LYS A 114 17.55 2.35 10.95
C LYS A 114 18.48 1.65 9.97
N ILE A 115 19.40 2.42 9.39
CA ILE A 115 20.37 1.90 8.44
C ILE A 115 21.69 1.65 9.14
N ARG A 116 22.18 0.42 9.02
CA ARG A 116 23.53 0.03 9.43
C ARG A 116 24.40 -0.22 8.23
N ILE A 117 25.59 0.37 8.24
CA ILE A 117 26.56 0.25 7.17
C ILE A 117 27.83 -0.36 7.74
N GLN A 118 28.17 -1.55 7.27
CA GLN A 118 29.42 -2.23 7.57
C GLN A 118 30.37 -2.09 6.39
N MET A 119 31.56 -1.56 6.63
CA MET A 119 32.60 -1.42 5.60
C MET A 119 33.99 -1.59 6.19
N LYS A 120 34.99 -1.76 5.33
CA LYS A 120 36.40 -1.76 5.75
C LYS A 120 36.80 -0.39 6.27
N ARG A 121 37.64 -0.36 7.29
CA ARG A 121 38.08 0.90 7.90
C ARG A 121 38.80 1.83 6.94
N GLU A 122 39.57 1.28 6.00
CA GLU A 122 40.32 2.05 5.00
C GLU A 122 39.40 2.83 4.05
N ALA A 123 38.23 2.26 3.74
CA ALA A 123 37.21 2.92 2.91
C ALA A 123 36.56 4.12 3.62
N LEU A 124 36.65 4.21 4.95
CA LEU A 124 36.11 5.35 5.71
C LEU A 124 36.74 6.67 5.27
N THR A 125 38.06 6.66 5.01
CA THR A 125 38.84 7.85 4.62
C THR A 125 38.40 8.44 3.29
N ASP A 126 37.93 7.59 2.37
CA ASP A 126 37.48 7.98 1.04
C ASP A 126 36.06 8.53 1.03
N VAL A 127 35.26 8.22 2.07
CA VAL A 127 33.80 8.44 2.05
C VAL A 127 33.30 9.39 3.16
N VAL A 128 33.89 9.37 4.36
CA VAL A 128 33.27 9.88 5.61
C VAL A 128 33.90 11.17 6.16
N ASN A 129 34.67 11.92 5.37
CA ASN A 129 35.38 13.11 5.87
C ASN A 129 34.49 14.22 6.50
N ARG A 130 33.14 14.13 6.49
CA ARG A 130 32.23 15.15 7.02
C ARG A 130 30.84 14.65 7.48
N ILE A 131 30.74 13.57 8.25
CA ILE A 131 29.40 13.13 8.69
C ILE A 131 29.28 13.03 10.21
N SER A 132 28.51 13.97 10.77
CA SER A 132 28.30 14.14 12.21
C SER A 132 27.10 13.37 12.76
N SER A 133 26.18 12.90 11.91
CA SER A 133 24.94 12.21 12.32
C SER A 133 25.09 10.69 12.51
N PHE A 134 26.25 10.10 12.22
CA PHE A 134 26.46 8.66 12.32
C PHE A 134 26.96 8.25 13.70
N THR A 135 26.32 7.24 14.28
CA THR A 135 26.81 6.58 15.49
C THR A 135 27.65 5.37 15.09
N VAL A 136 28.90 5.32 15.53
CA VAL A 136 29.75 4.13 15.36
C VAL A 136 29.44 3.15 16.47
N ILE A 137 28.78 2.04 16.13
CA ILE A 137 28.28 1.07 17.12
C ILE A 137 29.20 -0.14 17.31
N ASN A 138 30.11 -0.41 16.36
CA ASN A 138 31.12 -1.44 16.50
C ASN A 138 32.43 -1.04 15.82
N HIS A 139 33.53 -1.27 16.53
CA HIS A 139 34.89 -1.01 16.07
C HIS A 139 35.73 -2.28 16.23
N ASN A 140 35.97 -2.96 15.12
CA ASN A 140 36.97 -4.01 15.03
C ASN A 140 38.17 -3.49 14.24
N GLN A 141 39.33 -4.16 14.32
CA GLN A 141 40.56 -3.68 13.68
C GLN A 141 40.43 -3.50 12.15
N ASP A 142 39.53 -4.26 11.52
CA ASP A 142 39.39 -4.34 10.05
C ASP A 142 38.10 -3.69 9.51
N HIS A 143 37.03 -3.65 10.31
CA HIS A 143 35.71 -3.18 9.89
C HIS A 143 35.11 -2.17 10.86
N ILE A 144 34.32 -1.26 10.32
CA ILE A 144 33.49 -0.32 11.06
C ILE A 144 32.02 -0.60 10.77
N VAL A 145 31.18 -0.49 11.81
CA VAL A 145 29.72 -0.47 11.66
C VAL A 145 29.21 0.89 12.11
N MET A 146 28.57 1.60 11.18
CA MET A 146 27.93 2.88 11.42
C MET A 146 26.41 2.70 11.40
N GLU A 147 25.72 3.45 12.23
CA GLU A 147 24.26 3.46 12.35
C GLU A 147 23.75 4.89 12.14
N SER A 148 22.67 5.03 11.37
CA SER A 148 21.96 6.30 11.17
C SER A 148 20.50 6.06 10.83
N GLU A 149 19.65 7.00 11.23
CA GLU A 149 18.28 7.12 10.76
C GLU A 149 18.24 7.67 9.32
N TYR A 150 17.09 7.61 8.69
CA TYR A 150 16.88 8.22 7.37
C TYR A 150 17.12 9.73 7.42
N SER A 151 18.16 10.17 6.71
CA SER A 151 18.59 11.58 6.67
C SER A 151 19.23 11.91 5.32
N SER A 152 19.28 13.20 4.98
CA SER A 152 20.00 13.68 3.79
C SER A 152 21.48 13.30 3.82
N GLU A 153 22.11 13.34 5.00
CA GLU A 153 23.50 12.93 5.21
C GLU A 153 23.73 11.44 4.93
N LEU A 154 22.76 10.58 5.30
CA LEU A 154 22.78 9.17 4.94
C LEU A 154 22.67 8.96 3.43
N MET A 155 21.82 9.72 2.74
CA MET A 155 21.70 9.60 1.29
C MET A 155 22.98 10.04 0.57
N GLU A 156 23.62 11.11 1.01
CA GLU A 156 24.93 11.51 0.50
C GLU A 156 25.98 10.42 0.69
N LEU A 157 25.97 9.75 1.85
CA LEU A 157 26.87 8.63 2.12
C LEU A 157 26.61 7.46 1.18
N LEU A 158 25.35 7.03 1.06
CA LEU A 158 24.96 5.91 0.19
C LEU A 158 25.26 6.20 -1.28
N GLN A 159 25.05 7.42 -1.75
CA GLN A 159 25.39 7.84 -3.11
C GLN A 159 26.90 7.75 -3.34
N LYS A 160 27.73 8.20 -2.40
CA LYS A 160 29.19 8.05 -2.51
C LYS A 160 29.63 6.59 -2.53
N ILE A 161 29.01 5.73 -1.70
CA ILE A 161 29.28 4.28 -1.69
C ILE A 161 29.01 3.68 -3.08
N VAL A 162 27.90 4.06 -3.71
CA VAL A 162 27.55 3.64 -5.07
C VAL A 162 28.54 4.18 -6.10
N ASP A 163 28.77 5.49 -6.10
CA ASP A 163 29.58 6.17 -7.11
C ASP A 163 31.04 5.73 -7.09
N HIS A 164 31.58 5.44 -5.90
CA HIS A 164 32.98 5.06 -5.68
C HIS A 164 33.15 3.54 -5.60
N GLN A 165 32.08 2.76 -5.81
CA GLN A 165 32.08 1.29 -5.72
C GLN A 165 32.72 0.77 -4.43
N VAL A 166 32.36 1.41 -3.32
CA VAL A 166 32.91 1.06 -2.00
C VAL A 166 32.34 -0.28 -1.57
N ASP A 167 33.22 -1.19 -1.15
CA ASP A 167 32.83 -2.48 -0.58
C ASP A 167 32.19 -2.26 0.80
N ALA A 168 30.87 -2.13 0.80
CA ALA A 168 30.05 -1.93 1.98
C ALA A 168 28.86 -2.90 1.96
N SER A 169 28.58 -3.49 3.12
CA SER A 169 27.34 -4.22 3.38
C SER A 169 26.38 -3.30 4.13
N ILE A 170 25.19 -3.12 3.58
CA ILE A 170 24.18 -2.22 4.12
C ILE A 170 23.01 -3.07 4.61
N TYR A 171 22.47 -2.71 5.76
CA TYR A 171 21.37 -3.40 6.41
C TYR A 171 20.30 -2.39 6.81
N GLN A 172 19.04 -2.72 6.56
CA GLN A 172 17.89 -2.00 7.10
C GLN A 172 17.33 -2.85 8.22
N VAL A 173 17.44 -2.36 9.45
CA VAL A 173 17.09 -3.13 10.66
C VAL A 173 16.05 -2.38 11.47
N GLU A 174 15.28 -3.11 12.28
CA GLU A 174 14.32 -2.50 13.22
C GLU A 174 15.05 -1.67 14.28
N MET A 175 14.37 -0.66 14.86
CA MET A 175 14.98 0.27 15.82
C MET A 175 15.62 -0.42 17.04
N ASP A 176 14.99 -1.47 17.53
CA ASP A 176 15.40 -2.27 18.70
C ASP A 176 16.26 -3.48 18.35
N GLN A 177 16.49 -3.76 17.06
CA GLN A 177 17.32 -4.88 16.63
C GLN A 177 18.80 -4.62 16.94
N GLU A 178 19.41 -5.52 17.72
CA GLU A 178 20.81 -5.45 18.10
C GLU A 178 21.73 -6.19 17.13
N THR A 179 21.25 -7.28 16.51
CA THR A 179 22.02 -8.11 15.59
C THR A 179 21.92 -7.65 14.13
N LEU A 180 22.79 -8.16 13.27
CA LEU A 180 22.71 -8.00 11.82
C LEU A 180 22.45 -9.37 11.22
N ASP A 181 21.28 -9.55 10.61
CA ASP A 181 20.92 -10.79 9.96
C ASP A 181 21.09 -10.68 8.45
N ALA A 182 21.39 -11.80 7.79
CA ALA A 182 21.62 -11.79 6.34
C ALA A 182 20.38 -11.41 5.54
N GLU A 183 19.19 -11.59 6.13
CA GLU A 183 17.89 -11.24 5.55
C GLU A 183 17.66 -9.72 5.52
N ASP A 184 18.29 -8.96 6.41
CA ASP A 184 18.19 -7.50 6.49
C ASP A 184 19.09 -6.78 5.49
N LYS A 185 19.93 -7.53 4.78
CA LYS A 185 20.90 -6.98 3.84
C LYS A 185 20.19 -6.38 2.65
N VAL A 186 20.40 -5.09 2.43
CA VAL A 186 19.78 -4.31 1.36
C VAL A 186 20.86 -3.63 0.52
N SER A 187 20.54 -3.31 -0.73
CA SER A 187 21.46 -2.56 -1.60
C SER A 187 21.32 -1.05 -1.38
N ALA A 188 22.42 -0.31 -1.53
CA ALA A 188 22.40 1.16 -1.47
C ALA A 188 21.39 1.78 -2.45
N HIS A 189 21.29 1.22 -3.67
CA HIS A 189 20.36 1.69 -4.70
C HIS A 189 18.91 1.58 -4.24
N VAL A 190 18.53 0.48 -3.58
CA VAL A 190 17.18 0.29 -3.06
C VAL A 190 16.83 1.35 -2.02
N ILE A 191 17.74 1.66 -1.09
CA ILE A 191 17.51 2.71 -0.09
C ILE A 191 17.41 4.09 -0.75
N LEU A 192 18.31 4.41 -1.68
CA LEU A 192 18.32 5.69 -2.40
C LEU A 192 17.04 5.90 -3.21
N ASP A 193 16.60 4.89 -3.96
CA ASP A 193 15.38 4.96 -4.77
C ASP A 193 14.14 5.10 -3.88
N THR A 194 14.12 4.37 -2.76
CA THR A 194 13.08 4.50 -1.74
C THR A 194 13.07 5.93 -1.21
N TYR A 195 14.18 6.45 -0.70
CA TYR A 195 14.24 7.81 -0.17
C TYR A 195 13.79 8.88 -1.17
N LYS A 196 14.30 8.85 -2.41
CA LYS A 196 13.90 9.81 -3.46
C LYS A 196 12.41 9.76 -3.75
N LYS A 197 11.79 8.58 -3.70
CA LYS A 197 10.36 8.42 -3.93
C LYS A 197 9.50 9.07 -2.83
N TYR A 198 10.00 9.17 -1.59
CA TYR A 198 9.21 9.65 -0.44
C TYR A 198 9.58 11.07 0.02
N PHE A 199 10.81 11.53 -0.24
CA PHE A 199 11.32 12.79 0.33
C PHE A 199 11.74 13.84 -0.71
N GLU A 200 11.76 13.53 -2.01
CA GLU A 200 12.00 14.48 -3.12
C GLU A 200 10.76 14.67 -3.99
#